data_AF-A0A916MGK6-F1
#
_entry.id   AF-A0A916MGK6-F1
#
_cell.length_a   1.000
_cell.length_b   1.000
_cell.length_c   1.000
_cell.angle_alpha   90.00
_cell.angle_beta   90.00
_cell.angle_gamma   90.00
#
_symmetry.space_group_name_H-M   'P 1'
#
loop_
_entity.id
_entity.type
_entity.pdbx_description
1 polymer ?
#
loop_
_entity_poly.entity_id
_entity_poly.type
_entity_poly.pdbx_seq_one_letter_code
_entity_poly.pdbx_strand_id
1 'polypeptide(L)'
;TQCDSMLIGNRCGAHTFPYVEVQNNTAIVEHEASTSKIGEDQIFYCKQRGLSGEQAVSMIVSGFCREVFKELPMEFALEAQQLLGITLEGSVG
;
A
#
# COMPACT_ATOMS: atom_id res chain seq x y z
N THR A 1 -13.09 7.18 -8.70
CA THR A 1 -11.96 6.22 -8.69
C THR A 1 -10.96 6.66 -7.65
N GLN A 2 -10.28 5.73 -6.99
CA GLN A 2 -9.30 6.05 -5.94
C GLN A 2 -7.96 5.41 -6.29
N CYS A 3 -6.87 6.19 -6.17
CA CYS A 3 -5.51 5.75 -6.47
C CYS A 3 -4.58 6.07 -5.29
N ASP A 4 -4.26 5.06 -4.50
CA ASP A 4 -3.34 5.22 -3.38
C ASP A 4 -1.96 4.68 -3.72
N SER A 5 -0.93 5.46 -3.39
CA SER A 5 0.48 5.09 -3.61
C SER A 5 1.23 5.06 -2.28
N MET A 6 2.11 4.07 -2.12
CA MET A 6 3.00 3.97 -0.97
C MET A 6 4.47 4.01 -1.41
N LEU A 7 5.23 4.92 -0.81
CA LEU A 7 6.67 5.06 -1.01
C LEU A 7 7.44 4.39 0.14
N ILE A 8 8.41 3.55 -0.22
CA ILE A 8 9.29 2.84 0.72
C ILE A 8 10.74 3.20 0.38
N GLY A 9 11.47 3.74 1.36
CA GLY A 9 12.85 4.20 1.17
C GLY A 9 12.97 5.56 0.49
N ASN A 10 14.21 5.94 0.15
CA ASN A 10 14.55 7.26 -0.41
C ASN A 10 14.88 7.23 -1.91
N ARG A 11 14.97 6.04 -2.52
CA ARG A 11 15.26 5.83 -3.94
C ARG A 11 14.06 5.16 -4.63
N CYS A 12 12.89 5.77 -4.52
CA CYS A 12 11.65 5.28 -5.11
C CYS A 12 10.82 6.43 -5.69
N GLY A 13 9.87 6.08 -6.55
CA GLY A 13 8.90 7.00 -7.12
C GLY A 13 7.58 6.28 -7.36
N ALA A 14 6.48 6.99 -7.18
CA ALA A 14 5.14 6.53 -7.52
C ALA A 14 4.51 7.60 -8.42
N HIS A 15 3.94 7.18 -9.54
CA HIS A 15 3.39 8.08 -10.54
C HIS A 15 1.95 7.68 -10.85
N THR A 16 1.04 8.65 -10.78
CA THR A 16 -0.39 8.45 -11.00
C THR A 16 -0.85 9.32 -12.16
N PHE A 17 -1.42 8.71 -13.20
CA PHE A 17 -1.88 9.39 -14.41
C PHE A 17 -3.35 9.02 -14.68
N PRO A 18 -4.32 9.70 -14.04
CA PRO A 18 -5.73 9.41 -14.26
C PRO A 18 -6.20 9.97 -15.60
N TYR A 19 -7.12 9.26 -16.26
CA TYR A 19 -7.86 9.75 -17.42
C TYR A 19 -9.36 9.61 -17.15
N VAL A 20 -10.10 10.69 -17.32
CA VAL A 20 -11.54 10.75 -17.10
C VAL A 20 -12.17 11.51 -18.26
N GLU A 21 -12.96 10.82 -19.07
CA GLU A 21 -13.73 11.41 -20.16
C GLU A 21 -15.21 11.14 -19.93
N VAL A 22 -16.02 12.20 -19.90
CA VAL A 22 -17.44 12.13 -19.54
C VAL A 22 -18.26 12.80 -20.62
N GLN A 23 -19.06 12.02 -21.33
CA GLN A 23 -19.96 12.48 -22.39
C GLN A 23 -21.43 12.48 -21.94
N ASN A 24 -21.67 12.75 -20.66
CA ASN A 24 -23.00 12.82 -20.07
C ASN A 24 -23.10 14.02 -19.11
N ASN A 25 -24.11 14.86 -19.32
CA ASN A 25 -24.31 16.14 -18.63
C ASN A 25 -24.90 16.01 -17.22
N THR A 26 -25.39 14.83 -16.83
CA THR A 26 -25.90 14.57 -15.47
C THR A 26 -24.97 13.68 -14.65
N ALA A 27 -23.79 13.34 -15.20
CA ALA A 27 -22.83 12.50 -14.51
C ALA A 27 -22.17 13.20 -13.32
N ILE A 28 -21.99 12.45 -12.24
CA ILE A 28 -21.18 12.83 -11.08
C ILE A 28 -20.00 11.88 -11.06
N VAL A 29 -18.79 12.41 -11.18
CA VAL A 29 -17.55 11.63 -11.19
C VAL A 29 -16.57 12.25 -10.21
N GLU A 30 -16.02 11.41 -9.34
CA GLU A 30 -15.03 11.80 -8.35
C GLU A 30 -13.77 10.96 -8.55
N HIS A 31 -12.60 11.61 -8.43
CA HIS A 31 -11.30 10.96 -8.45
C HIS A 31 -10.46 11.44 -7.27
N GLU A 32 -9.93 10.50 -6.50
CA GLU A 32 -8.99 10.76 -5.42
C GLU A 32 -7.65 10.08 -5.70
N ALA A 33 -6.55 10.76 -5.38
CA ALA A 33 -5.23 10.18 -5.38
C ALA A 33 -4.43 10.66 -4.15
N SER A 34 -3.91 9.70 -3.38
CA SER A 34 -3.17 9.96 -2.15
C SER A 34 -1.80 9.27 -2.17
N THR A 35 -0.78 9.93 -1.65
CA THR A 35 0.57 9.37 -1.52
C THR A 35 0.96 9.27 -0.05
N SER A 36 1.34 8.07 0.36
CA SER A 36 1.82 7.76 1.71
C SER A 36 3.30 7.37 1.66
N LYS A 37 4.06 7.71 2.71
CA LYS A 37 5.44 7.24 2.90
C LYS A 37 5.53 6.52 4.24
N ILE A 38 6.20 5.38 4.26
CA ILE A 38 6.53 4.72 5.53
C ILE A 38 7.58 5.59 6.25
N GLY A 39 7.17 6.21 7.35
CA GLY A 39 8.02 7.10 8.14
C GLY A 39 8.96 6.34 9.07
N GLU A 40 10.13 6.92 9.35
CA GLU A 40 11.09 6.35 10.31
C GLU A 40 10.47 6.20 11.70
N ASP A 41 9.62 7.14 12.12
CA ASP A 41 8.92 7.09 13.41
C ASP A 41 7.96 5.90 13.51
N GLN A 42 7.27 5.55 12.42
CA GLN A 42 6.36 4.39 12.38
C GLN A 42 7.14 3.08 12.55
N ILE A 43 8.29 2.97 11.87
CA ILE A 43 9.18 1.82 11.99
C ILE A 43 9.82 1.78 13.38
N PHE A 44 10.26 2.91 13.90
CA PHE A 44 10.82 3.02 15.25
C PHE A 44 9.82 2.58 16.32
N TYR A 45 8.57 3.03 16.22
CA TYR A 45 7.47 2.63 17.11
C TYR A 45 7.19 1.12 17.08
N CYS A 46 7.25 0.51 15.90
CA CYS A 46 7.09 -0.94 15.74
C CYS A 46 8.29 -1.70 16.32
N LYS A 47 9.52 -1.20 16.08
CA LYS A 47 10.74 -1.75 16.66
C LYS A 47 10.76 -1.74 18.17
N GLN A 48 10.29 -0.64 18.80
CA GLN A 48 10.14 -0.58 20.25
C GLN A 48 9.17 -1.63 20.82
N ARG A 49 8.27 -2.16 20.01
CA ARG A 49 7.35 -3.25 20.37
C ARG A 49 7.93 -4.64 20.11
N GLY A 50 9.21 -4.74 19.76
CA GLY A 50 9.90 -5.99 19.51
C GLY A 50 9.73 -6.52 18.09
N LEU A 51 9.16 -5.74 17.16
CA LEU A 51 9.10 -6.12 15.75
C LEU A 51 10.43 -5.82 15.05
N SER A 52 10.88 -6.70 14.15
CA SER A 52 11.97 -6.38 13.25
C SER A 52 11.58 -5.24 12.29
N GLY A 53 12.55 -4.61 11.64
CA GLY A 53 12.27 -3.58 10.64
C GLY A 53 11.41 -4.12 9.48
N GLU A 54 11.71 -5.34 9.04
CA GLU A 54 10.97 -6.03 7.97
C GLU A 54 9.55 -6.40 8.41
N GLN A 55 9.39 -6.90 9.65
CA GLN A 55 8.06 -7.16 10.22
C GLN A 55 7.22 -5.88 10.32
N ALA A 56 7.85 -4.76 10.70
CA ALA A 56 7.18 -3.46 10.76
C ALA A 56 6.71 -3.00 9.36
N VAL A 57 7.57 -3.09 8.35
CA VAL A 57 7.21 -2.74 6.97
C VAL A 57 6.10 -3.67 6.46
N SER A 58 6.25 -4.98 6.60
CA SER A 58 5.26 -5.96 6.15
C SER A 58 3.89 -5.72 6.79
N MET A 59 3.85 -5.40 8.08
CA MET A 59 2.61 -5.05 8.79
C MET A 59 1.96 -3.77 8.23
N ILE A 60 2.75 -2.71 8.00
CA ILE A 60 2.25 -1.43 7.46
C ILE A 60 1.73 -1.60 6.03
N VAL A 61 2.49 -2.28 5.17
CA VAL A 61 2.08 -2.51 3.76
C VAL A 61 0.86 -3.42 3.70
N SER A 62 0.79 -4.47 4.55
CA SER A 62 -0.40 -5.32 4.63
C SER A 62 -1.65 -4.52 5.06
N GLY A 63 -1.48 -3.58 6.00
CA GLY A 63 -2.55 -2.66 6.39
C GLY A 63 -3.00 -1.74 5.26
N PHE A 64 -2.06 -1.25 4.45
CA PHE A 64 -2.35 -0.43 3.27
C PHE A 64 -3.11 -1.21 2.19
N CYS A 65 -2.73 -2.45 1.92
CA CYS A 65 -3.38 -3.31 0.95
C CYS A 65 -4.66 -3.99 1.46
N ARG A 66 -5.09 -3.73 2.70
CA ARG A 66 -6.17 -4.48 3.36
C ARG A 66 -7.49 -4.47 2.60
N GLU A 67 -7.89 -3.31 2.07
CA GLU A 67 -9.15 -3.21 1.33
C GLU A 67 -9.09 -3.96 0.00
N VAL A 68 -7.92 -4.02 -0.65
CA VAL A 68 -7.70 -4.84 -1.84
C VAL A 68 -7.80 -6.34 -1.51
N PHE A 69 -7.20 -6.77 -0.39
CA PHE A 69 -7.24 -8.17 0.02
C PHE A 69 -8.64 -8.65 0.42
N LYS A 70 -9.52 -7.76 0.91
CA LYS A 70 -10.92 -8.10 1.22
C LYS A 70 -11.73 -8.46 -0.02
N GLU A 71 -11.36 -7.94 -1.19
CA GLU A 71 -12.05 -8.23 -2.45
C GLU A 71 -11.63 -9.58 -3.05
N LEU A 72 -10.56 -10.20 -2.50
CA LEU A 72 -10.12 -11.53 -2.92
C LEU A 72 -10.84 -12.63 -2.10
N PRO A 73 -11.11 -13.80 -2.70
CA PRO A 73 -11.51 -14.97 -1.94
C PRO A 73 -10.46 -15.31 -0.86
N MET A 74 -10.92 -15.79 0.29
CA MET A 74 -10.10 -15.95 1.50
C MET A 74 -8.83 -16.76 1.23
N GLU A 75 -8.93 -17.84 0.47
CA GLU A 75 -7.78 -18.69 0.14
C GLU A 75 -6.67 -17.94 -0.62
N PHE A 76 -7.05 -17.01 -1.51
CA PHE A 76 -6.08 -16.20 -2.27
C PHE A 76 -5.57 -15.00 -1.48
N ALA A 77 -6.41 -14.41 -0.64
CA ALA A 77 -6.01 -13.31 0.22
C ALA A 77 -4.88 -13.72 1.19
N LEU A 78 -4.98 -14.93 1.77
CA LEU A 78 -3.96 -15.49 2.64
C LEU A 78 -2.63 -15.72 1.91
N GLU A 79 -2.69 -16.31 0.70
CA GLU A 79 -1.50 -16.57 -0.12
C GLU A 79 -0.84 -15.26 -0.57
N ALA A 80 -1.63 -14.29 -1.05
CA ALA A 80 -1.14 -12.99 -1.50
C ALA A 80 -0.41 -12.23 -0.37
N GLN A 81 -0.94 -12.27 0.86
CA GLN A 81 -0.31 -11.64 2.01
C GLN A 81 1.03 -12.31 2.35
N GLN A 82 1.14 -13.64 2.25
CA GLN A 82 2.39 -14.36 2.49
C GLN A 82 3.45 -14.03 1.43
N LEU A 83 3.08 -14.08 0.15
CA LEU A 83 3.97 -13.74 -0.96
C LEU A 83 4.46 -12.29 -0.86
N LEU A 84 3.56 -11.36 -0.51
CA LEU A 84 3.90 -9.96 -0.31
C LEU A 84 4.93 -9.80 0.83
N GLY A 85 4.76 -10.51 1.94
CA GLY A 85 5.73 -10.54 3.04
C GLY A 85 7.13 -10.96 2.59
N ILE A 86 7.25 -12.04 1.81
CA ILE A 86 8.53 -12.54 1.28
C ILE A 86 9.17 -11.53 0.33
N THR A 87 8.39 -10.90 -0.57
CA THR A 87 8.95 -9.90 -1.49
C THR A 87 9.48 -8.65 -0.80
N LEU A 88 8.95 -8.32 0.37
CA LEU A 88 9.39 -7.18 1.19
C LEU A 88 10.63 -7.51 2.02
N GLU A 89 10.86 -8.78 2.33
CA GLU A 89 12.07 -9.28 2.97
C GLU A 89 13.27 -9.03 2.04
N GLY A 90 14.29 -8.31 2.53
CA GLY A 90 15.47 -7.93 1.72
C GLY A 90 15.29 -6.82 0.67
N SER A 91 14.05 -6.36 0.38
CA SER A 91 13.80 -5.25 -0.56
C SER A 91 13.87 -3.86 0.08
N VAL A 92 13.95 -3.80 1.42
CA VAL A 92 14.02 -2.56 2.20
C VAL A 92 15.46 -2.38 2.71
N GLY A 93 16.31 -1.80 1.85
CA GLY A 93 17.73 -1.52 2.11
C GLY A 93 18.36 -0.63 1.06
#